data_AF-A0A6P1MJ04-F1
#
_entry.id   AF-A0A6P1MJ04-F1
#
_cell.length_a   1.000
_cell.length_b   1.000
_cell.length_c   1.000
_cell.angle_alpha   90.00
_cell.angle_beta   90.00
_cell.angle_gamma   90.00
#
_symmetry.space_group_name_H-M   'P 1'
#
loop_
_entity.id
_entity.type
_entity.pdbx_description
1 polymer ?
#
loop_
_entity_poly.entity_id
_entity_poly.type
_entity_poly.pdbx_seq_one_letter_code
_entity_poly.pdbx_strand_id
1 'polypeptide(L)'
;MKNSTKYFVFNKEADYRKGILQNISVDGAAIKIEDLDSGKPSVFYSRVLDSLERGTLWHRILIRSKSLGDASIKFTFYASDSRTVAIDHVNLDIEELLNQEEVSQEEKERILQPLETGWVFNPEDMLLRGAKGRFFWFKLELFGMGDESPEIHHIKIYLQKENWISYLPEIYQEDKKSKNFLERYLSIFQSIYEEMEEKINNIAESFEPDLVSGELLEWLAEWLAIDDIYVWNETQLRFLVKNSIRFYKYRGTRQCISDMVELYIGQKPYIIENYQLESYLENDSSANLLHGLYGDTNYQFTVIVPENCVPTTKEYKTILKIISSAKPAHVEANLVVLKPYIFLDKYSYLGMNSVLGQYRPANLDGFTALPFSSIAEKNILQDNSLTWNVEKESET
;
A
#
# COMPACT_ATOMS: atom_id res chain seq x y z
N MET A 1 18.74 -18.96 29.37
CA MET A 1 19.48 -19.51 28.22
C MET A 1 18.50 -19.60 27.07
N LYS A 2 18.73 -18.83 25.98
CA LYS A 2 17.90 -18.89 24.77
C LYS A 2 18.14 -20.26 24.13
N ASN A 3 17.24 -21.22 24.34
CA ASN A 3 17.20 -22.38 23.45
C ASN A 3 16.81 -21.83 22.08
N SER A 4 17.77 -21.88 21.15
CA SER A 4 17.53 -21.48 19.76
C SER A 4 16.42 -22.38 19.20
N THR A 5 15.32 -21.77 18.74
CA THR A 5 14.26 -22.49 18.03
C THR A 5 14.91 -23.34 16.94
N LYS A 6 14.79 -24.67 17.05
CA LYS A 6 15.35 -25.59 16.06
C LYS A 6 14.51 -25.47 14.79
N TYR A 7 15.16 -25.30 13.64
CA TYR A 7 14.47 -25.21 12.36
C TYR A 7 15.29 -25.89 11.26
N PHE A 8 14.59 -26.35 10.22
CA PHE A 8 15.19 -26.76 8.95
C PHE A 8 14.86 -25.72 7.87
N VAL A 9 15.80 -25.48 6.97
CA VAL A 9 15.64 -24.55 5.84
C VAL A 9 16.01 -25.24 4.54
N PHE A 10 15.24 -24.96 3.50
CA PHE A 10 15.58 -25.20 2.11
C PHE A 10 15.63 -23.84 1.42
N ASN A 11 16.83 -23.38 1.08
CA ASN A 11 17.04 -22.10 0.40
C ASN A 11 18.27 -22.09 -0.50
N LYS A 12 18.86 -23.28 -0.74
CA LYS A 12 20.03 -23.48 -1.59
C LYS A 12 19.79 -24.68 -2.48
N GLU A 13 20.41 -24.66 -3.65
CA GLU A 13 20.36 -25.77 -4.62
C GLU A 13 20.67 -27.13 -3.97
N ALA A 14 21.68 -27.19 -3.11
CA ALA A 14 22.10 -28.41 -2.42
C ALA A 14 21.05 -28.97 -1.46
N ASP A 15 20.12 -28.16 -0.96
CA ASP A 15 19.03 -28.63 -0.09
C ASP A 15 17.94 -29.31 -0.90
N TYR A 16 17.63 -28.78 -2.09
CA TYR A 16 16.66 -29.36 -3.01
C TYR A 16 17.22 -30.62 -3.71
N ARG A 17 18.50 -30.63 -4.11
CA ARG A 17 19.13 -31.80 -4.73
C ARG A 17 19.30 -33.01 -3.81
N LYS A 18 19.18 -32.83 -2.49
CA LYS A 18 19.16 -33.94 -1.53
C LYS A 18 17.78 -34.60 -1.44
N GLY A 19 16.75 -33.98 -1.99
CA GLY A 19 15.45 -34.60 -2.18
C GLY A 19 15.37 -35.35 -3.51
N ILE A 20 14.17 -35.82 -3.83
CA ILE A 20 13.88 -36.53 -5.07
C ILE A 20 13.04 -35.62 -5.95
N LEU A 21 13.52 -35.40 -7.18
CA LEU A 21 12.97 -34.47 -8.15
C LEU A 21 12.41 -35.28 -9.32
N GLN A 22 11.13 -35.11 -9.63
CA GLN A 22 10.50 -35.70 -10.82
C GLN A 22 9.83 -34.62 -11.63
N ASN A 23 10.27 -34.45 -12.88
CA ASN A 23 9.84 -33.34 -13.75
C ASN A 23 9.99 -31.95 -13.08
N ILE A 24 11.03 -31.79 -12.25
CA ILE A 24 11.35 -30.56 -11.54
C ILE A 24 12.81 -30.22 -11.77
N SER A 25 13.04 -28.97 -12.18
CA SER A 25 14.38 -28.40 -12.32
C SER A 25 14.68 -27.49 -11.12
N VAL A 26 15.95 -27.45 -10.71
CA VAL A 26 16.44 -26.54 -9.67
C VAL A 26 17.17 -25.40 -10.36
N ASP A 27 16.64 -24.18 -10.25
CA ASP A 27 17.21 -22.97 -10.83
C ASP A 27 17.70 -22.05 -9.71
N GLY A 28 19.01 -22.11 -9.43
CA GLY A 28 19.62 -21.43 -8.30
C GLY A 28 19.06 -21.89 -6.95
N ALA A 29 18.27 -21.02 -6.30
CA ALA A 29 17.64 -21.32 -5.01
C ALA A 29 16.14 -21.69 -5.13
N ALA A 30 15.62 -21.84 -6.36
CA ALA A 30 14.22 -22.13 -6.61
C ALA A 30 14.02 -23.50 -7.27
N ILE A 31 12.87 -24.12 -7.03
CA ILE A 31 12.39 -25.27 -7.81
C ILE A 31 11.21 -24.86 -8.69
N LYS A 32 11.21 -25.36 -9.93
CA LYS A 32 10.19 -25.13 -10.97
C LYS A 32 9.96 -26.39 -11.79
N ILE A 33 8.87 -26.44 -12.55
CA ILE A 33 8.59 -27.56 -13.47
C ILE A 33 9.66 -27.59 -14.57
N GLU A 34 10.19 -28.77 -14.88
CA GLU A 34 11.20 -28.95 -15.93
C GLU A 34 10.59 -28.95 -17.33
N ASP A 35 9.56 -29.79 -17.54
CA ASP A 35 8.84 -29.92 -18.81
C ASP A 35 7.32 -29.88 -18.58
N LEU A 36 6.71 -28.77 -18.96
CA LEU A 36 5.28 -28.49 -18.84
C LEU A 36 4.42 -29.38 -19.74
N ASP A 37 4.97 -29.85 -20.88
CA ASP A 37 4.24 -30.63 -21.90
C ASP A 37 4.41 -32.15 -21.73
N SER A 38 5.27 -32.59 -20.82
CA SER A 38 5.61 -34.00 -20.64
C SER A 38 4.44 -34.90 -20.21
N GLY A 39 3.37 -34.31 -19.66
CA GLY A 39 2.26 -35.04 -19.05
C GLY A 39 2.66 -35.85 -17.80
N LYS A 40 3.91 -35.72 -17.32
CA LYS A 40 4.40 -36.36 -16.11
C LYS A 40 4.06 -35.53 -14.88
N PRO A 41 3.79 -36.15 -13.73
CA PRO A 41 3.54 -35.42 -12.50
C PRO A 41 4.84 -34.70 -12.05
N SER A 42 4.71 -33.40 -11.78
CA SER A 42 5.82 -32.56 -11.30
C SER A 42 5.89 -32.62 -9.78
N VAL A 43 6.69 -33.54 -9.25
CA VAL A 43 6.69 -33.91 -7.84
C VAL A 43 8.08 -33.77 -7.23
N PHE A 44 8.15 -33.11 -6.07
CA PHE A 44 9.33 -33.05 -5.23
C PHE A 44 9.06 -33.72 -3.89
N TYR A 45 9.89 -34.69 -3.52
CA TYR A 45 9.96 -35.20 -2.15
C TYR A 45 11.18 -34.63 -1.46
N SER A 46 10.99 -34.08 -0.26
CA SER A 46 12.13 -33.71 0.57
C SER A 46 12.85 -34.93 1.12
N ARG A 47 14.13 -34.74 1.47
CA ARG A 47 14.85 -35.69 2.32
C ARG A 47 14.12 -35.87 3.66
N VAL A 48 14.33 -37.02 4.30
CA VAL A 48 13.73 -37.25 5.62
C VAL A 48 14.49 -36.41 6.65
N LEU A 49 13.77 -35.45 7.26
CA LEU A 49 14.28 -34.60 8.33
C LEU A 49 14.23 -35.37 9.64
N ASP A 50 15.33 -35.38 10.39
CA ASP A 50 15.45 -36.07 11.68
C ASP A 50 15.57 -35.04 12.82
N SER A 51 14.58 -35.06 13.72
CA SER A 51 14.59 -34.23 14.93
C SER A 51 15.49 -34.78 16.05
N LEU A 52 16.02 -36.00 15.90
CA LEU A 52 16.77 -36.81 16.88
C LEU A 52 15.97 -37.27 18.10
N GLU A 53 14.76 -36.75 18.30
CA GLU A 53 13.89 -37.03 19.45
C GLU A 53 12.62 -37.75 18.98
N ARG A 54 12.21 -38.82 19.67
CA ARG A 54 10.93 -39.49 19.38
C ARG A 54 9.76 -38.64 19.86
N GLY A 55 8.67 -38.68 19.09
CA GLY A 55 7.43 -37.98 19.40
C GLY A 55 7.50 -36.46 19.20
N THR A 56 8.49 -35.96 18.44
CA THR A 56 8.65 -34.53 18.17
C THR A 56 7.43 -33.95 17.47
N LEU A 57 6.95 -32.82 17.98
CA LEU A 57 5.91 -32.03 17.34
C LEU A 57 6.54 -31.04 16.36
N TRP A 58 6.17 -31.19 15.09
CA TRP A 58 6.50 -30.24 14.03
C TRP A 58 5.46 -29.13 14.06
N HIS A 59 5.90 -27.88 14.22
CA HIS A 59 5.01 -26.82 14.69
C HIS A 59 4.46 -25.95 13.55
N ARG A 60 5.36 -25.37 12.74
CA ARG A 60 5.00 -24.37 11.71
C ARG A 60 5.88 -24.56 10.50
N ILE A 61 5.34 -24.32 9.33
CA ILE A 61 6.09 -24.25 8.08
C ILE A 61 5.79 -22.92 7.39
N LEU A 62 6.84 -22.33 6.82
CA LEU A 62 6.78 -21.14 6.00
C LEU A 62 7.34 -21.48 4.61
N ILE A 63 6.55 -21.25 3.58
CA ILE A 63 6.90 -21.49 2.17
C ILE A 63 6.77 -20.16 1.44
N ARG A 64 7.84 -19.71 0.79
CA ARG A 64 7.79 -18.58 -0.15
C ARG A 64 7.80 -19.14 -1.56
N SER A 65 6.69 -18.92 -2.25
CA SER A 65 6.50 -19.38 -3.61
C SER A 65 5.82 -18.30 -4.46
N LYS A 66 6.01 -18.40 -5.77
CA LYS A 66 5.23 -17.72 -6.79
C LYS A 66 4.18 -18.71 -7.27
N SER A 67 2.98 -18.65 -6.69
CA SER A 67 1.84 -19.47 -7.08
C SER A 67 1.16 -18.93 -8.35
N LEU A 68 0.46 -19.80 -9.06
CA LEU A 68 -0.34 -19.51 -10.25
C LEU A 68 -1.81 -19.87 -9.95
N GLY A 69 -2.60 -18.89 -9.52
CA GLY A 69 -3.97 -19.12 -9.08
C GLY A 69 -4.05 -19.95 -7.78
N ASP A 70 -5.22 -20.53 -7.50
CA ASP A 70 -5.54 -21.08 -6.17
C ASP A 70 -5.07 -22.53 -5.91
N ALA A 71 -4.57 -23.24 -6.93
CA ALA A 71 -4.21 -24.66 -6.81
C ALA A 71 -2.90 -25.05 -7.52
N SER A 72 -2.00 -24.10 -7.77
CA SER A 72 -0.73 -24.37 -8.46
C SER A 72 0.26 -25.24 -7.69
N ILE A 73 0.15 -25.28 -6.36
CA ILE A 73 1.09 -25.99 -5.50
C ILE A 73 0.28 -26.79 -4.50
N LYS A 74 0.46 -28.11 -4.47
CA LYS A 74 -0.09 -28.96 -3.41
C LYS A 74 1.03 -29.43 -2.51
N PHE A 75 0.91 -29.14 -1.22
CA PHE A 75 1.84 -29.56 -0.21
C PHE A 75 1.22 -30.66 0.65
N THR A 76 1.85 -31.82 0.68
CA THR A 76 1.48 -32.95 1.54
C THR A 76 2.62 -33.23 2.51
N PHE A 77 2.32 -33.50 3.77
CA PHE A 77 3.33 -33.72 4.80
C PHE A 77 3.07 -34.97 5.63
N TYR A 78 4.17 -35.54 6.11
CA TYR A 78 4.22 -36.83 6.76
C TYR A 78 5.11 -36.74 8.01
N ALA A 79 4.72 -37.43 9.07
CA ALA A 79 5.49 -37.52 10.31
C ALA A 79 5.43 -38.94 10.88
N SER A 80 6.57 -39.45 11.35
CA SER A 80 6.66 -40.80 11.93
C SER A 80 7.81 -40.93 12.92
N ASP A 81 7.66 -41.79 13.94
CA ASP A 81 8.76 -42.18 14.84
C ASP A 81 9.68 -43.26 14.25
N SER A 82 9.25 -43.89 13.16
CA SER A 82 10.01 -44.89 12.43
C SER A 82 10.49 -44.33 11.08
N ARG A 83 11.73 -44.63 10.74
CA ARG A 83 12.29 -44.34 9.41
C ARG A 83 11.92 -45.40 8.37
N THR A 84 11.33 -46.51 8.81
CA THR A 84 10.91 -47.61 7.94
C THR A 84 9.39 -47.76 7.91
N VAL A 85 8.87 -48.16 6.76
CA VAL A 85 7.47 -48.55 6.54
C VAL A 85 7.41 -50.07 6.33
N ALA A 86 6.43 -50.72 6.96
CA ALA A 86 6.20 -52.15 6.78
C ALA A 86 5.32 -52.38 5.53
N ILE A 87 5.86 -53.09 4.55
CA ILE A 87 5.18 -53.46 3.30
C ILE A 87 5.32 -54.98 3.16
N ASP A 88 4.21 -55.72 3.10
CA ASP A 88 4.20 -57.18 2.94
C ASP A 88 5.19 -57.95 3.84
N HIS A 89 5.26 -57.55 5.12
CA HIS A 89 6.16 -58.09 6.16
C HIS A 89 7.66 -57.76 6.01
N VAL A 90 8.01 -56.87 5.08
CA VAL A 90 9.37 -56.32 4.91
C VAL A 90 9.39 -54.86 5.36
N ASN A 91 10.39 -54.48 6.17
CA ASN A 91 10.62 -53.09 6.56
C ASN A 91 11.51 -52.43 5.52
N LEU A 92 10.98 -51.45 4.79
CA LEU A 92 11.72 -50.64 3.82
C LEU A 92 11.98 -49.24 4.40
N ASP A 93 13.20 -48.72 4.20
CA ASP A 93 13.53 -47.34 4.57
C ASP A 93 12.77 -46.36 3.66
N ILE A 94 12.23 -45.29 4.26
CA ILE A 94 11.43 -44.29 3.53
C ILE A 94 12.28 -43.62 2.43
N GLU A 95 13.56 -43.32 2.67
CA GLU A 95 14.40 -42.71 1.62
C GLU A 95 14.71 -43.71 0.50
N GLU A 96 14.87 -44.99 0.81
CA GLU A 96 15.06 -46.03 -0.21
C GLU A 96 13.81 -46.19 -1.08
N LEU A 97 12.63 -46.28 -0.45
CA LEU A 97 11.35 -46.36 -1.16
C LEU A 97 11.14 -45.17 -2.11
N LEU A 98 11.44 -43.96 -1.63
CA LEU A 98 11.27 -42.75 -2.43
C LEU A 98 12.25 -42.72 -3.62
N ASN A 99 13.48 -43.23 -3.45
CA ASN A 99 14.51 -43.27 -4.50
C ASN A 99 14.32 -44.38 -5.56
N GLN A 100 13.47 -45.38 -5.29
CA GLN A 100 13.23 -46.47 -6.26
C GLN A 100 12.49 -45.95 -7.50
N GLU A 101 13.16 -45.95 -8.66
CA GLU A 101 12.56 -45.54 -9.94
C GLU A 101 11.56 -46.58 -10.49
N GLU A 102 11.68 -47.84 -10.08
CA GLU A 102 10.84 -48.97 -10.52
C GLU A 102 9.41 -48.89 -9.95
N VAL A 103 9.22 -48.18 -8.83
CA VAL A 103 7.93 -48.02 -8.17
C VAL A 103 7.23 -46.77 -8.71
N SER A 104 6.01 -46.93 -9.22
CA SER A 104 5.23 -45.80 -9.74
C SER A 104 4.89 -44.80 -8.63
N GLN A 105 4.62 -43.55 -9.01
CA GLN A 105 4.22 -42.50 -8.05
C GLN A 105 2.94 -42.86 -7.29
N GLU A 106 1.95 -43.42 -7.99
CA GLU A 106 0.68 -43.88 -7.41
C GLU A 106 0.91 -44.96 -6.34
N GLU A 107 1.87 -45.85 -6.56
CA GLU A 107 2.22 -46.90 -5.60
C GLU A 107 2.93 -46.33 -4.38
N LYS A 108 3.87 -45.38 -4.57
CA LYS A 108 4.52 -44.66 -3.46
C LYS A 108 3.51 -43.90 -2.62
N GLU A 109 2.55 -43.25 -3.25
CA GLU A 109 1.46 -42.55 -2.56
C GLU A 109 0.59 -43.51 -1.76
N ARG A 110 0.22 -44.66 -2.33
CA ARG A 110 -0.56 -45.70 -1.63
C ARG A 110 0.16 -46.20 -0.38
N ILE A 111 1.47 -46.44 -0.49
CA ILE A 111 2.30 -46.93 0.63
C ILE A 111 2.45 -45.87 1.72
N LEU A 112 2.59 -44.59 1.34
CA LEU A 112 2.78 -43.49 2.28
C LEU A 112 1.47 -42.93 2.84
N GLN A 113 0.33 -43.23 2.23
CA GLN A 113 -1.00 -42.76 2.66
C GLN A 113 -1.28 -42.97 4.16
N PRO A 114 -0.93 -44.11 4.79
CA PRO A 114 -1.16 -44.31 6.23
C PRO A 114 -0.33 -43.39 7.13
N LEU A 115 0.77 -42.82 6.62
CA LEU A 115 1.66 -41.90 7.34
C LEU A 115 1.38 -40.43 7.00
N GLU A 116 0.44 -40.20 6.08
CA GLU A 116 0.03 -38.86 5.71
C GLU A 116 -0.63 -38.17 6.89
N THR A 117 -0.09 -37.01 7.27
CA THR A 117 -0.66 -36.21 8.35
C THR A 117 -1.67 -35.21 7.81
N GLY A 118 -1.43 -34.68 6.62
CA GLY A 118 -2.36 -33.78 5.93
C GLY A 118 -1.78 -33.16 4.67
N TRP A 119 -2.59 -32.36 4.00
CA TRP A 119 -2.23 -31.62 2.79
C TRP A 119 -2.95 -30.28 2.69
N VAL A 120 -2.42 -29.37 1.89
CA VAL A 120 -3.00 -28.06 1.60
C VAL A 120 -2.53 -27.53 0.23
N PHE A 121 -3.34 -26.68 -0.40
CA PHE A 121 -2.95 -25.96 -1.61
C PHE A 121 -2.34 -24.60 -1.30
N ASN A 122 -1.36 -24.19 -2.10
CA ASN A 122 -0.62 -22.92 -2.04
C ASN A 122 -0.30 -22.45 -0.63
N PRO A 123 0.45 -23.26 0.15
CA PRO A 123 0.82 -22.86 1.49
C PRO A 123 1.78 -21.67 1.47
N GLU A 124 1.51 -20.67 2.32
CA GLU A 124 2.47 -19.61 2.63
C GLU A 124 2.99 -19.78 4.06
N ASP A 125 2.09 -19.73 5.04
CA ASP A 125 2.42 -19.87 6.45
C ASP A 125 1.33 -20.67 7.16
N MET A 126 1.70 -21.83 7.72
CA MET A 126 0.71 -22.71 8.36
C MET A 126 1.27 -23.45 9.56
N LEU A 127 0.36 -23.86 10.44
CA LEU A 127 0.63 -24.81 11.51
C LEU A 127 0.53 -26.27 11.01
N LEU A 128 1.53 -27.08 11.31
CA LEU A 128 1.59 -28.50 10.95
C LEU A 128 0.81 -29.37 11.96
N ARG A 129 -0.52 -29.19 11.99
CA ARG A 129 -1.38 -29.90 12.96
C ARG A 129 -1.26 -31.43 12.79
N GLY A 130 -1.05 -32.13 13.91
CA GLY A 130 -0.97 -33.59 13.93
C GLY A 130 0.39 -34.16 13.50
N ALA A 131 1.33 -33.34 13.04
CA ALA A 131 2.65 -33.80 12.58
C ALA A 131 3.52 -34.16 13.80
N LYS A 132 3.40 -35.40 14.26
CA LYS A 132 4.10 -35.93 15.43
C LYS A 132 4.97 -37.12 15.05
N GLY A 133 6.27 -37.01 15.29
CA GLY A 133 7.21 -38.09 15.08
C GLY A 133 8.65 -37.61 14.99
N ARG A 134 9.61 -38.50 15.23
CA ARG A 134 11.05 -38.20 15.07
C ARG A 134 11.39 -37.69 13.68
N PHE A 135 10.82 -38.31 12.66
CA PHE A 135 11.09 -38.06 11.26
C PHE A 135 9.95 -37.27 10.62
N PHE A 136 10.29 -36.34 9.74
CA PHE A 136 9.34 -35.57 8.95
C PHE A 136 9.83 -35.45 7.52
N TRP A 137 8.91 -35.57 6.57
CA TRP A 137 9.17 -35.32 5.16
C TRP A 137 7.90 -34.78 4.52
N PHE A 138 8.05 -34.21 3.34
CA PHE A 138 6.94 -33.61 2.62
C PHE A 138 7.08 -33.81 1.13
N LYS A 139 5.93 -33.76 0.46
CA LYS A 139 5.76 -33.82 -0.98
C LYS A 139 5.20 -32.49 -1.48
N LEU A 140 5.76 -31.97 -2.55
CA LEU A 140 5.24 -30.83 -3.30
C LEU A 140 4.84 -31.30 -4.69
N GLU A 141 3.60 -31.08 -5.07
CA GLU A 141 3.12 -31.28 -6.45
C GLU A 141 2.91 -29.90 -7.08
N LEU A 142 3.53 -29.66 -8.23
CA LEU A 142 3.47 -28.40 -8.95
C LEU A 142 2.59 -28.54 -10.18
N PHE A 143 1.67 -27.60 -10.37
CA PHE A 143 0.76 -27.53 -11.50
C PHE A 143 1.01 -26.23 -12.25
N GLY A 144 1.43 -26.36 -13.52
CA GLY A 144 1.60 -25.22 -14.43
C GLY A 144 0.26 -24.73 -14.97
N MET A 145 0.23 -23.48 -15.41
CA MET A 145 -0.91 -22.85 -16.08
C MET A 145 -0.45 -22.33 -17.44
N GLY A 146 -0.74 -23.07 -18.51
CA GLY A 146 -0.18 -22.77 -19.84
C GLY A 146 1.34 -22.87 -19.84
N ASP A 147 2.03 -21.83 -20.32
CA ASP A 147 3.49 -21.76 -20.38
C ASP A 147 4.14 -21.29 -19.06
N GLU A 148 3.34 -21.03 -18.01
CA GLU A 148 3.83 -20.57 -16.72
C GLU A 148 3.95 -21.72 -15.71
N SER A 149 5.04 -21.71 -14.94
CA SER A 149 5.32 -22.67 -13.87
C SER A 149 5.38 -21.98 -12.51
N PRO A 150 4.80 -22.58 -11.45
CA PRO A 150 4.99 -22.07 -10.10
C PRO A 150 6.43 -22.26 -9.63
N GLU A 151 6.94 -21.30 -8.86
CA GLU A 151 8.32 -21.34 -8.34
C GLU A 151 8.31 -21.40 -6.81
N ILE A 152 9.15 -22.23 -6.20
CA ILE A 152 9.32 -22.26 -4.74
C ILE A 152 10.74 -21.88 -4.38
N HIS A 153 10.91 -20.77 -3.66
CA HIS A 153 12.22 -20.16 -3.38
C HIS A 153 12.74 -20.47 -1.97
N HIS A 154 11.83 -20.68 -1.01
CA HIS A 154 12.22 -20.83 0.39
C HIS A 154 11.23 -21.72 1.13
N ILE A 155 11.74 -22.70 1.88
CA ILE A 155 10.93 -23.50 2.79
C ILE A 155 11.62 -23.49 4.16
N LYS A 156 10.89 -23.15 5.21
CA LYS A 156 11.40 -23.17 6.58
C LYS A 156 10.43 -23.90 7.49
N ILE A 157 10.93 -24.93 8.17
CA ILE A 157 10.16 -25.79 9.06
C ILE A 157 10.67 -25.62 10.48
N TYR A 158 9.76 -25.29 11.39
CA TYR A 158 10.06 -25.10 12.80
C TYR A 158 9.70 -26.35 13.60
N LEU A 159 10.66 -26.87 14.37
CA LEU A 159 10.42 -27.91 15.36
C LEU A 159 10.00 -27.27 16.66
N GLN A 160 9.18 -27.97 17.44
CA GLN A 160 8.81 -27.68 18.83
C GLN A 160 8.69 -26.17 19.16
N LYS A 161 7.46 -25.68 19.24
CA LYS A 161 7.21 -24.55 20.14
C LYS A 161 7.26 -25.13 21.54
N GLU A 162 8.26 -24.76 22.33
CA GLU A 162 8.38 -25.25 23.70
C GLU A 162 7.12 -24.88 24.48
N ASN A 163 6.40 -25.88 25.00
CA ASN A 163 5.35 -25.65 25.98
C ASN A 163 6.02 -25.06 27.21
N TRP A 164 5.47 -24.01 27.80
CA TRP A 164 6.11 -23.28 28.90
C TRP A 164 6.56 -24.14 30.09
N ILE A 165 5.96 -25.34 30.23
CA ILE A 165 6.36 -26.33 31.22
C ILE A 165 7.82 -26.82 31.06
N SER A 166 8.41 -26.79 29.86
CA SER A 166 9.82 -27.15 29.63
C SER A 166 10.80 -26.17 30.27
N TYR A 167 10.38 -24.91 30.48
CA TYR A 167 11.17 -23.90 31.15
C TYR A 167 11.10 -23.98 32.68
N LEU A 168 10.22 -24.83 33.23
CA LEU A 168 10.08 -25.03 34.67
C LEU A 168 10.98 -26.16 35.17
N PRO A 169 11.48 -26.09 36.42
CA PRO A 169 12.28 -27.15 37.02
C PRO A 169 11.63 -28.54 36.97
N GLU A 170 12.45 -29.59 36.91
CA GLU A 170 12.00 -30.99 36.75
C GLU A 170 11.01 -31.45 37.82
N ILE A 171 11.08 -30.89 39.05
CA ILE A 171 10.14 -31.19 40.14
C ILE A 171 8.66 -30.94 39.77
N TYR A 172 8.40 -30.05 38.80
CA TYR A 172 7.05 -29.77 38.28
C TYR A 172 6.64 -30.68 37.12
N GLN A 173 7.54 -31.53 36.64
CA GLN A 173 7.36 -32.41 35.48
C GLN A 173 7.31 -33.90 35.85
N GLU A 174 7.71 -34.27 37.08
CA GLU A 174 7.80 -35.66 37.54
C GLU A 174 6.45 -36.38 37.60
N ASP A 175 5.42 -35.76 38.20
CA ASP A 175 4.09 -36.35 38.28
C ASP A 175 3.27 -36.12 37.00
N LYS A 176 2.88 -37.21 36.33
CA LYS A 176 2.13 -37.15 35.06
C LYS A 176 0.79 -36.42 35.17
N LYS A 177 0.07 -36.56 36.30
CA LYS A 177 -1.23 -35.87 36.47
C LYS A 177 -1.05 -34.38 36.65
N SER A 178 -0.14 -33.99 37.55
CA SER A 178 0.17 -32.58 37.82
C SER A 178 0.77 -31.90 36.60
N LYS A 179 1.66 -32.59 35.86
CA LYS A 179 2.22 -32.11 34.59
C LYS A 179 1.12 -31.80 33.58
N ASN A 180 0.17 -32.72 33.36
CA ASN A 180 -0.90 -32.53 32.38
C ASN A 180 -1.82 -31.36 32.75
N PHE A 181 -2.14 -31.20 34.04
CA PHE A 181 -2.91 -30.05 34.52
C PHE A 181 -2.13 -28.74 34.30
N LEU A 182 -0.87 -28.69 34.74
CA LEU A 182 -0.04 -27.49 34.66
C LEU A 182 0.22 -27.07 33.21
N GLU A 183 0.45 -28.05 32.33
CA GLU A 183 0.59 -27.82 30.89
C GLU A 183 -0.66 -27.14 30.30
N ARG A 184 -1.86 -27.66 30.61
CA ARG A 184 -3.14 -27.07 30.17
C ARG A 184 -3.43 -25.72 30.81
N TYR A 185 -2.98 -25.49 32.04
CA TYR A 185 -3.13 -24.21 32.71
C TYR A 185 -2.22 -23.14 32.07
N LEU A 186 -0.95 -23.48 31.88
CA LEU A 186 0.05 -22.59 31.27
C LEU A 186 -0.26 -22.32 29.80
N SER A 187 -0.88 -23.26 29.08
CA SER A 187 -1.23 -23.07 27.68
C SER A 187 -2.16 -21.88 27.45
N ILE A 188 -3.01 -21.52 28.43
CA ILE A 188 -3.89 -20.34 28.36
C ILE A 188 -3.07 -19.04 28.33
N PHE A 189 -2.06 -18.95 29.20
CA PHE A 189 -1.17 -17.78 29.24
C PHE A 189 -0.25 -17.76 28.04
N GLN A 190 0.25 -18.93 27.65
CA GLN A 190 1.05 -19.10 26.45
C GLN A 190 0.31 -18.58 25.22
N SER A 191 -0.96 -18.92 25.01
CA SER A 191 -1.72 -18.39 23.86
C SER A 191 -1.83 -16.86 23.86
N ILE A 192 -2.02 -16.23 25.03
CA ILE A 192 -2.10 -14.77 25.14
C ILE A 192 -0.77 -14.12 24.76
N TYR A 193 0.34 -14.66 25.26
CA TYR A 193 1.67 -14.16 24.95
C TYR A 193 2.03 -14.39 23.49
N GLU A 194 1.62 -15.50 22.91
CA GLU A 194 1.86 -15.80 21.51
C GLU A 194 1.12 -14.82 20.59
N GLU A 195 -0.14 -14.49 20.90
CA GLU A 195 -0.88 -13.44 20.17
C GLU A 195 -0.17 -12.08 20.29
N MET A 196 0.35 -11.75 21.47
CA MET A 196 1.10 -10.52 21.67
C MET A 196 2.42 -10.52 20.89
N GLU A 197 3.15 -11.63 20.88
CA GLU A 197 4.41 -11.78 20.17
C GLU A 197 4.20 -11.76 18.65
N GLU A 198 3.09 -12.32 18.15
CA GLU A 198 2.66 -12.19 16.76
C GLU A 198 2.41 -10.74 16.38
N LYS A 199 1.66 -9.98 17.20
CA LYS A 199 1.44 -8.54 16.99
C LYS A 199 2.76 -7.76 16.99
N ILE A 200 3.69 -8.08 17.88
CA ILE A 200 5.01 -7.44 17.93
C ILE A 200 5.84 -7.79 16.69
N ASN A 201 5.82 -9.05 16.25
CA ASN A 201 6.56 -9.47 15.06
C ASN A 201 6.03 -8.80 13.78
N ASN A 202 4.72 -8.54 13.73
CA ASN A 202 4.06 -7.91 12.59
C ASN A 202 3.95 -6.37 12.74
N ILE A 203 4.58 -5.77 13.75
CA ILE A 203 4.51 -4.31 13.98
C ILE A 203 5.01 -3.49 12.78
N ALA A 204 5.91 -4.06 11.97
CA ALA A 204 6.41 -3.44 10.75
C ALA A 204 5.27 -3.08 9.77
N GLU A 205 4.22 -3.90 9.70
CA GLU A 205 3.04 -3.67 8.84
C GLU A 205 2.27 -2.43 9.28
N SER A 206 2.29 -2.11 10.58
CA SER A 206 1.64 -0.91 11.13
C SER A 206 2.34 0.40 10.72
N PHE A 207 3.55 0.34 10.17
CA PHE A 207 4.25 1.51 9.62
C PHE A 207 4.12 1.62 8.10
N GLU A 208 3.56 0.62 7.42
CA GLU A 208 3.38 0.66 5.97
C GLU A 208 2.12 1.45 5.63
N PRO A 209 2.23 2.63 4.98
CA PRO A 209 1.09 3.49 4.76
C PRO A 209 0.03 2.86 3.86
N ASP A 210 0.30 1.80 3.09
CA ASP A 210 -0.71 1.09 2.27
C ASP A 210 -1.55 0.07 3.04
N LEU A 211 -1.05 -0.43 4.17
CA LEU A 211 -1.72 -1.49 4.94
C LEU A 211 -2.60 -0.92 6.05
N VAL A 212 -2.37 0.34 6.44
CA VAL A 212 -3.07 1.00 7.55
C VAL A 212 -4.21 1.90 7.06
N SER A 213 -5.22 2.12 7.90
CA SER A 213 -6.34 3.02 7.64
C SER A 213 -6.83 3.70 8.93
N GLY A 214 -7.60 4.77 8.79
CA GLY A 214 -8.19 5.50 9.92
C GLY A 214 -7.13 6.04 10.90
N GLU A 215 -7.37 5.85 12.20
CA GLU A 215 -6.59 6.43 13.30
C GLU A 215 -5.08 6.15 13.22
N LEU A 216 -4.69 4.96 12.75
CA LEU A 216 -3.27 4.61 12.66
C LEU A 216 -2.56 5.40 11.55
N LEU A 217 -3.25 5.69 10.44
CA LEU A 217 -2.71 6.54 9.37
C LEU A 217 -2.59 7.99 9.84
N GLU A 218 -3.57 8.47 10.61
CA GLU A 218 -3.53 9.80 11.23
C GLU A 218 -2.34 9.92 12.19
N TRP A 219 -2.13 8.90 13.02
CA TRP A 219 -0.99 8.84 13.94
C TRP A 219 0.38 8.85 13.22
N LEU A 220 0.51 8.14 12.10
CA LEU A 220 1.71 8.22 11.25
C LEU A 220 1.89 9.62 10.64
N ALA A 221 0.80 10.30 10.29
CA ALA A 221 0.85 11.65 9.76
C ALA A 221 1.33 12.67 10.82
N GLU A 222 0.93 12.50 12.09
CA GLU A 222 1.42 13.32 13.22
C GLU A 222 2.94 13.19 13.39
N TRP A 223 3.49 11.97 13.26
CA TRP A 223 4.94 11.75 13.32
C TRP A 223 5.71 12.51 12.25
N LEU A 224 5.05 12.73 11.12
CA LEU A 224 5.58 13.45 9.98
C LEU A 224 5.23 14.94 10.02
N ALA A 225 4.75 15.49 11.13
CA ALA A 225 4.39 16.90 11.28
C ALA A 225 3.37 17.40 10.24
N ILE A 226 2.41 16.53 9.89
CA ILE A 226 1.23 16.89 9.10
C ILE A 226 0.11 17.25 10.09
N ASP A 227 0.04 18.52 10.50
CA ASP A 227 -0.87 18.95 11.59
C ASP A 227 -2.35 19.06 11.15
N ASP A 228 -2.61 19.41 9.88
CA ASP A 228 -3.96 19.63 9.36
C ASP A 228 -4.56 18.36 8.72
N ILE A 229 -4.60 17.25 9.46
CA ILE A 229 -5.02 15.93 8.94
C ILE A 229 -6.45 15.95 8.37
N TYR A 230 -7.37 16.64 9.05
CA TYR A 230 -8.79 16.78 8.66
C TYR A 230 -9.03 17.46 7.30
N VAL A 231 -8.00 18.09 6.73
CA VAL A 231 -8.06 18.73 5.41
C VAL A 231 -7.99 17.69 4.29
N TRP A 232 -7.31 16.58 4.53
CA TRP A 232 -6.98 15.59 3.52
C TRP A 232 -7.96 14.43 3.55
N ASN A 233 -8.37 13.96 2.37
CA ASN A 233 -9.01 12.65 2.30
C ASN A 233 -7.97 11.54 2.54
N GLU A 234 -8.42 10.32 2.84
CA GLU A 234 -7.53 9.21 3.21
C GLU A 234 -6.49 8.91 2.12
N THR A 235 -6.85 9.00 0.85
CA THR A 235 -5.95 8.78 -0.29
C THR A 235 -4.86 9.85 -0.38
N GLN A 236 -5.23 11.13 -0.20
CA GLN A 236 -4.30 12.26 -0.17
C GLN A 236 -3.37 12.18 1.05
N LEU A 237 -3.92 11.84 2.22
CA LEU A 237 -3.15 11.68 3.45
C LEU A 237 -2.11 10.57 3.30
N ARG A 238 -2.51 9.42 2.76
CA ARG A 238 -1.60 8.29 2.46
C ARG A 238 -0.49 8.70 1.49
N PHE A 239 -0.84 9.45 0.45
CA PHE A 239 0.14 9.98 -0.49
C PHE A 239 1.14 10.93 0.19
N LEU A 240 0.67 11.81 1.08
CA LEU A 240 1.51 12.72 1.85
C LEU A 240 2.43 11.97 2.81
N VAL A 241 1.92 10.99 3.56
CA VAL A 241 2.72 10.18 4.49
C VAL A 241 3.89 9.51 3.74
N LYS A 242 3.60 8.88 2.60
CA LYS A 242 4.62 8.25 1.74
C LYS A 242 5.66 9.20 1.16
N ASN A 243 5.22 10.39 0.74
CA ASN A 243 6.07 11.35 0.05
C ASN A 243 6.57 12.50 0.95
N SER A 244 6.30 12.45 2.25
CA SER A 244 6.59 13.50 3.23
C SER A 244 8.04 13.97 3.15
N ILE A 245 9.00 13.04 3.18
CA ILE A 245 10.44 13.33 3.07
C ILE A 245 10.76 14.05 1.76
N ARG A 246 10.11 13.66 0.65
CA ARG A 246 10.29 14.32 -0.64
C ARG A 246 9.79 15.76 -0.57
N PHE A 247 8.58 16.00 -0.07
CA PHE A 247 8.04 17.36 0.12
C PHE A 247 8.92 18.22 1.05
N TYR A 248 9.51 17.62 2.09
CA TYR A 248 10.39 18.34 3.01
C TYR A 248 11.70 18.82 2.37
N LYS A 249 12.21 18.14 1.34
CA LYS A 249 13.43 18.56 0.65
C LYS A 249 13.30 19.89 -0.09
N TYR A 250 12.09 20.25 -0.50
CA TYR A 250 11.83 21.48 -1.25
C TYR A 250 10.70 22.31 -0.64
N ARG A 251 10.40 22.13 0.65
CA ARG A 251 9.45 22.95 1.40
C ARG A 251 9.86 24.42 1.33
N GLY A 252 8.89 25.30 1.19
CA GLY A 252 9.12 26.74 1.01
C GLY A 252 9.44 27.16 -0.43
N THR A 253 9.57 26.23 -1.38
CA THR A 253 9.68 26.58 -2.80
C THR A 253 8.31 26.74 -3.45
N ARG A 254 8.26 27.51 -4.55
CA ARG A 254 7.08 27.60 -5.43
C ARG A 254 6.54 26.23 -5.83
N GLN A 255 7.45 25.28 -6.08
CA GLN A 255 7.07 23.94 -6.50
C GLN A 255 6.34 23.18 -5.39
N CYS A 256 6.81 23.25 -4.14
CA CYS A 256 6.12 22.61 -3.01
C CYS A 256 4.72 23.16 -2.80
N ILE A 257 4.56 24.49 -2.86
CA ILE A 257 3.26 25.14 -2.71
C ILE A 257 2.33 24.73 -3.87
N SER A 258 2.85 24.71 -5.10
CA SER A 258 2.09 24.27 -6.27
C SER A 258 1.61 22.82 -6.11
N ASP A 259 2.51 21.90 -5.76
CA ASP A 259 2.22 20.48 -5.63
C ASP A 259 1.21 20.21 -4.49
N MET A 260 1.34 20.91 -3.35
CA MET A 260 0.42 20.77 -2.21
C MET A 260 -1.00 21.26 -2.52
N VAL A 261 -1.11 22.39 -3.22
CA VAL A 261 -2.40 22.94 -3.63
C VAL A 261 -3.01 22.08 -4.75
N GLU A 262 -2.19 21.60 -5.68
CA GLU A 262 -2.62 20.66 -6.73
C GLU A 262 -3.11 19.34 -6.12
N LEU A 263 -2.47 18.83 -5.06
CA LEU A 263 -2.93 17.63 -4.36
C LEU A 263 -4.35 17.81 -3.78
N TYR A 264 -4.66 18.99 -3.24
CA TYR A 264 -5.98 19.28 -2.65
C TYR A 264 -7.05 19.52 -3.72
N ILE A 265 -6.73 20.30 -4.75
CA ILE A 265 -7.67 20.81 -5.75
C ILE A 265 -7.78 19.88 -6.98
N GLY A 266 -6.76 19.07 -7.25
CA GLY A 266 -6.64 18.25 -8.46
C GLY A 266 -6.22 19.02 -9.71
N GLN A 267 -5.94 20.32 -9.61
CA GLN A 267 -5.48 21.18 -10.71
C GLN A 267 -4.29 22.02 -10.25
N LYS A 268 -3.33 22.22 -11.16
CA LYS A 268 -2.13 22.99 -10.87
C LYS A 268 -2.46 24.49 -10.71
N PRO A 269 -2.12 25.11 -9.57
CA PRO A 269 -2.35 26.54 -9.38
C PRO A 269 -1.32 27.38 -10.15
N TYR A 270 -1.65 28.64 -10.37
CA TYR A 270 -0.72 29.62 -10.93
C TYR A 270 -0.14 30.45 -9.79
N ILE A 271 1.19 30.43 -9.66
CA ILE A 271 1.90 31.20 -8.64
C ILE A 271 2.68 32.31 -9.35
N ILE A 272 2.44 33.56 -8.94
CA ILE A 272 3.11 34.75 -9.44
C ILE A 272 3.94 35.36 -8.32
N GLU A 273 5.21 35.59 -8.59
CA GLU A 273 6.17 36.22 -7.67
C GLU A 273 6.62 37.57 -8.23
N ASN A 274 7.04 38.49 -7.35
CA ASN A 274 7.33 39.87 -7.73
C ASN A 274 8.42 40.00 -8.80
N TYR A 275 9.47 39.16 -8.75
CA TYR A 275 10.57 39.21 -9.75
C TYR A 275 10.07 38.97 -11.18
N GLN A 276 8.96 38.25 -11.36
CA GLN A 276 8.38 37.99 -12.69
C GLN A 276 7.70 39.23 -13.27
N LEU A 277 7.43 40.24 -12.44
CA LEU A 277 6.77 41.48 -12.81
C LEU A 277 7.77 42.58 -13.19
N GLU A 278 9.06 42.43 -12.88
CA GLU A 278 10.10 43.46 -13.05
C GLU A 278 10.10 44.09 -14.46
N SER A 279 9.96 43.28 -15.51
CA SER A 279 9.94 43.75 -16.90
C SER A 279 8.71 44.61 -17.25
N TYR A 280 7.66 44.58 -16.45
CA TYR A 280 6.41 45.31 -16.66
C TYR A 280 6.30 46.57 -15.78
N LEU A 281 7.23 46.78 -14.85
CA LEU A 281 7.25 47.91 -13.92
C LEU A 281 7.90 49.16 -14.52
N GLU A 282 8.39 49.13 -15.76
CA GLU A 282 9.05 50.28 -16.42
C GLU A 282 8.09 51.46 -16.70
N ASN A 283 6.78 51.20 -16.81
CA ASN A 283 5.74 52.21 -17.02
C ASN A 283 5.01 52.55 -15.71
N ASP A 284 5.00 53.83 -15.31
CA ASP A 284 4.39 54.31 -14.05
C ASP A 284 2.91 53.92 -13.87
N SER A 285 2.13 53.91 -14.94
CA SER A 285 0.70 53.56 -14.87
C SER A 285 0.48 52.06 -14.64
N SER A 286 1.27 51.20 -15.30
CA SER A 286 1.21 49.75 -15.15
C SER A 286 1.82 49.28 -13.83
N ALA A 287 2.87 49.95 -13.36
CA ALA A 287 3.54 49.63 -12.10
C ALA A 287 2.60 49.77 -10.90
N ASN A 288 1.89 50.90 -10.81
CA ASN A 288 0.92 51.13 -9.72
C ASN A 288 -0.20 50.07 -9.71
N LEU A 289 -0.69 49.67 -10.89
CA LEU A 289 -1.72 48.64 -10.99
C LEU A 289 -1.20 47.26 -10.55
N LEU A 290 -0.02 46.85 -11.03
CA LEU A 290 0.57 45.55 -10.72
C LEU A 290 0.93 45.43 -9.24
N HIS A 291 1.48 46.49 -8.63
CA HIS A 291 1.74 46.52 -7.20
C HIS A 291 0.47 46.40 -6.36
N GLY A 292 -0.64 47.02 -6.80
CA GLY A 292 -1.94 46.87 -6.14
C GLY A 292 -2.56 45.47 -6.25
N LEU A 293 -2.18 44.69 -7.26
CA LEU A 293 -2.68 43.33 -7.47
C LEU A 293 -1.77 42.29 -6.80
N TYR A 294 -0.48 42.24 -7.13
CA TYR A 294 0.41 41.16 -6.72
C TYR A 294 1.29 41.49 -5.52
N GLY A 295 1.28 42.73 -5.05
CA GLY A 295 2.14 43.22 -3.98
C GLY A 295 3.30 44.09 -4.48
N ASP A 296 3.87 44.86 -3.56
CA ASP A 296 5.00 45.76 -3.80
C ASP A 296 6.33 45.23 -3.24
N THR A 297 6.28 44.18 -2.42
CA THR A 297 7.47 43.61 -1.77
C THR A 297 7.91 42.28 -2.38
N ASN A 298 9.22 42.00 -2.28
CA ASN A 298 9.80 40.71 -2.71
C ASN A 298 9.48 39.55 -1.77
N TYR A 299 8.77 39.81 -0.66
CA TYR A 299 8.35 38.81 0.31
C TYR A 299 6.86 38.45 0.14
N GLN A 300 6.27 38.77 -1.00
CA GLN A 300 4.89 38.47 -1.35
C GLN A 300 4.84 37.60 -2.60
N PHE A 301 3.93 36.63 -2.59
CA PHE A 301 3.55 35.89 -3.79
C PHE A 301 2.03 35.69 -3.84
N THR A 302 1.51 35.62 -5.06
CA THR A 302 0.08 35.43 -5.30
C THR A 302 -0.16 34.03 -5.87
N VAL A 303 -1.00 33.27 -5.18
CA VAL A 303 -1.51 31.97 -5.63
C VAL A 303 -2.88 32.19 -6.24
N ILE A 304 -3.02 31.78 -7.50
CA ILE A 304 -4.21 31.97 -8.30
C ILE A 304 -4.82 30.60 -8.56
N VAL A 305 -6.10 30.48 -8.21
CA VAL A 305 -6.90 29.26 -8.36
C VAL A 305 -8.21 29.59 -9.08
N PRO A 306 -8.72 28.69 -9.93
CA PRO A 306 -10.01 28.90 -10.59
C PRO A 306 -11.19 28.70 -9.63
N GLU A 307 -12.31 29.42 -9.85
CA GLU A 307 -13.49 29.38 -8.95
C GLU A 307 -14.15 28.00 -8.85
N ASN A 308 -14.07 27.18 -9.90
CA ASN A 308 -14.58 25.79 -9.89
C ASN A 308 -13.96 24.92 -8.78
N CYS A 309 -12.78 25.30 -8.29
CA CYS A 309 -12.04 24.59 -7.26
C CYS A 309 -12.27 25.13 -5.85
N VAL A 310 -12.89 26.31 -5.72
CA VAL A 310 -13.14 26.99 -4.45
C VAL A 310 -14.56 27.54 -4.40
N PRO A 311 -15.61 26.70 -4.57
CA PRO A 311 -16.99 27.17 -4.48
C PRO A 311 -17.39 27.71 -3.10
N THR A 312 -16.70 27.30 -2.03
CA THR A 312 -17.10 27.59 -0.64
C THR A 312 -16.03 28.34 0.15
N THR A 313 -16.45 29.21 1.06
CA THR A 313 -15.55 29.89 2.03
C THR A 313 -14.73 28.90 2.88
N LYS A 314 -15.24 27.68 3.09
CA LYS A 314 -14.53 26.61 3.79
C LYS A 314 -13.27 26.19 3.02
N GLU A 315 -13.39 25.91 1.71
CA GLU A 315 -12.27 25.50 0.87
C GLU A 315 -11.24 26.62 0.74
N TYR A 316 -11.69 27.86 0.63
CA TYR A 316 -10.80 29.03 0.61
C TYR A 316 -9.90 29.07 1.86
N LYS A 317 -10.50 28.89 3.05
CA LYS A 317 -9.75 28.83 4.32
C LYS A 317 -8.84 27.61 4.39
N THR A 318 -9.27 26.47 3.87
CA THR A 318 -8.47 25.25 3.83
C THR A 318 -7.22 25.41 2.96
N ILE A 319 -7.36 25.98 1.76
CA ILE A 319 -6.23 26.25 0.86
C ILE A 319 -5.25 27.24 1.50
N LEU A 320 -5.77 28.29 2.15
CA LEU A 320 -4.91 29.21 2.92
C LEU A 320 -4.13 28.49 4.02
N LYS A 321 -4.72 27.53 4.72
CA LYS A 321 -4.00 26.71 5.72
C LYS A 321 -2.90 25.87 5.07
N ILE A 322 -3.20 25.19 3.96
CA ILE A 322 -2.21 24.41 3.19
C ILE A 322 -1.04 25.30 2.74
N ILE A 323 -1.33 26.49 2.21
CA ILE A 323 -0.28 27.43 1.80
C ILE A 323 0.52 27.90 3.02
N SER A 324 -0.15 28.17 4.14
CA SER A 324 0.50 28.63 5.37
C SER A 324 1.44 27.58 5.98
N SER A 325 1.15 26.29 5.84
CA SER A 325 2.02 25.22 6.31
C SER A 325 3.23 25.03 5.39
N ALA A 326 3.11 25.30 4.09
CA ALA A 326 4.19 25.12 3.12
C ALA A 326 5.09 26.36 2.93
N LYS A 327 4.60 27.58 3.23
CA LYS A 327 5.31 28.83 2.96
C LYS A 327 6.55 29.03 3.86
N PRO A 328 7.59 29.74 3.37
CA PRO A 328 8.70 30.16 4.22
C PRO A 328 8.25 31.13 5.32
N ALA A 329 9.07 31.22 6.38
CA ALA A 329 8.90 32.24 7.39
C ALA A 329 9.01 33.65 6.77
N HIS A 330 8.22 34.60 7.29
CA HIS A 330 8.19 36.02 6.85
C HIS A 330 7.74 36.30 5.41
N VAL A 331 7.30 35.28 4.66
CA VAL A 331 6.70 35.46 3.33
C VAL A 331 5.17 35.52 3.46
N GLU A 332 4.55 36.48 2.80
CA GLU A 332 3.11 36.67 2.71
C GLU A 332 2.56 36.02 1.43
N ALA A 333 1.43 35.32 1.57
CA ALA A 333 0.80 34.60 0.48
C ALA A 333 -0.61 35.16 0.24
N ASN A 334 -0.85 35.64 -0.97
CA ASN A 334 -2.16 36.15 -1.38
C ASN A 334 -2.89 35.08 -2.19
N LEU A 335 -4.04 34.60 -1.70
CA LEU A 335 -4.88 33.65 -2.44
C LEU A 335 -5.97 34.37 -3.21
N VAL A 336 -5.93 34.27 -4.54
CA VAL A 336 -6.87 34.88 -5.48
C VAL A 336 -7.68 33.81 -6.19
N VAL A 337 -9.00 33.92 -6.09
CA VAL A 337 -9.95 33.05 -6.80
C VAL A 337 -10.40 33.74 -8.08
N LEU A 338 -10.15 33.14 -9.24
CA LEU A 338 -10.53 33.67 -10.55
C LEU A 338 -12.01 33.40 -10.83
N LYS A 339 -12.80 34.46 -10.85
CA LYS A 339 -14.19 34.44 -11.31
C LYS A 339 -14.24 34.42 -12.84
N PRO A 340 -15.23 33.75 -13.47
CA PRO A 340 -15.40 33.65 -14.91
C PRO A 340 -16.02 34.93 -15.51
N TYR A 341 -15.45 36.08 -15.16
CA TYR A 341 -15.87 37.41 -15.63
C TYR A 341 -14.65 38.25 -15.95
N ILE A 342 -14.80 39.15 -16.93
CA ILE A 342 -13.77 40.12 -17.29
C ILE A 342 -14.03 41.41 -16.52
N PHE A 343 -13.10 41.76 -15.64
CA PHE A 343 -13.04 43.06 -14.98
C PHE A 343 -11.76 43.77 -15.42
N LEU A 344 -11.89 45.02 -15.88
CA LEU A 344 -10.75 45.88 -16.17
C LEU A 344 -9.98 46.17 -14.87
N ASP A 345 -8.65 46.28 -14.98
CA ASP A 345 -7.74 46.57 -13.86
C ASP A 345 -7.84 45.57 -12.68
N LYS A 346 -8.25 44.33 -12.99
CA LYS A 346 -8.39 43.20 -12.06
C LYS A 346 -7.83 41.91 -12.69
N TYR A 347 -7.91 40.81 -11.94
CA TYR A 347 -7.44 39.49 -12.35
C TYR A 347 -8.27 38.89 -13.51
N SER A 348 -8.01 39.35 -14.74
CA SER A 348 -8.64 38.88 -15.97
C SER A 348 -7.57 38.35 -16.92
N TYR A 349 -7.59 37.03 -17.18
CA TYR A 349 -6.59 36.35 -17.98
C TYR A 349 -7.24 35.62 -19.16
N LEU A 350 -6.75 35.93 -20.35
CA LEU A 350 -7.21 35.33 -21.60
C LEU A 350 -6.97 33.81 -21.58
N GLY A 351 -8.01 33.04 -21.92
CA GLY A 351 -7.94 31.58 -21.94
C GLY A 351 -8.04 30.89 -20.56
N MET A 352 -8.11 31.66 -19.47
CA MET A 352 -8.29 31.10 -18.12
C MET A 352 -9.66 31.42 -17.54
N ASN A 353 -9.99 32.71 -17.38
CA ASN A 353 -11.25 33.18 -16.81
C ASN A 353 -11.96 34.23 -17.67
N SER A 354 -11.40 34.58 -18.83
CA SER A 354 -12.07 35.38 -19.85
C SER A 354 -13.20 34.59 -20.51
N VAL A 355 -14.38 34.62 -19.89
CA VAL A 355 -15.62 34.13 -20.48
C VAL A 355 -16.39 35.34 -21.01
N LEU A 356 -16.65 35.37 -22.32
CA LEU A 356 -17.62 36.30 -22.89
C LEU A 356 -18.99 35.89 -22.35
N GLY A 357 -19.65 36.82 -21.64
CA GLY A 357 -20.86 36.54 -20.87
C GLY A 357 -21.88 35.72 -21.65
N GLN A 358 -22.41 34.68 -21.02
CA GLN A 358 -23.59 34.00 -21.54
C GLN A 358 -24.78 34.97 -21.49
N TYR A 359 -25.49 35.12 -22.60
CA TYR A 359 -26.73 35.89 -22.66
C TYR A 359 -27.71 35.33 -21.61
N ARG A 360 -28.00 36.10 -20.56
CA ARG A 360 -29.11 35.85 -19.65
C ARG A 360 -30.17 36.93 -19.89
N PRO A 361 -31.43 36.55 -20.19
CA PRO A 361 -32.50 37.54 -20.30
C PRO A 361 -32.64 38.28 -18.98
N ALA A 362 -32.70 39.61 -19.04
CA ALA A 362 -32.91 40.44 -17.87
C ALA A 362 -34.32 40.18 -17.33
N ASN A 363 -34.41 39.62 -16.12
CA ASN A 363 -35.67 39.44 -15.40
C ASN A 363 -35.81 40.56 -14.36
N LEU A 364 -36.83 41.40 -14.51
CA LEU A 364 -37.13 42.56 -13.66
C LEU A 364 -37.86 42.12 -12.37
N ASP A 365 -37.20 41.24 -11.60
CA ASP A 365 -37.83 40.58 -10.44
C ASP A 365 -37.40 41.23 -9.12
N GLY A 366 -36.67 42.36 -9.18
CA GLY A 366 -36.16 43.10 -8.01
C GLY A 366 -34.96 42.46 -7.30
N PHE A 367 -34.58 41.22 -7.65
CA PHE A 367 -33.43 40.50 -7.08
C PHE A 367 -32.28 40.24 -8.08
N THR A 368 -32.47 40.59 -9.35
CA THR A 368 -31.54 40.27 -10.43
C THR A 368 -30.61 41.45 -10.70
N ALA A 369 -29.33 41.34 -10.33
CA ALA A 369 -28.30 42.28 -10.75
C ALA A 369 -28.07 42.19 -12.27
N LEU A 370 -27.84 43.33 -12.93
CA LEU A 370 -27.53 43.44 -14.36
C LEU A 370 -26.49 42.38 -14.79
N PRO A 371 -26.69 41.64 -15.90
CA PRO A 371 -25.65 40.80 -16.45
C PRO A 371 -24.46 41.67 -16.87
N PHE A 372 -23.26 41.32 -16.39
CA PHE A 372 -22.04 42.06 -16.67
C PHE A 372 -21.63 41.93 -18.14
N SER A 373 -22.14 42.83 -18.97
CA SER A 373 -21.65 43.07 -20.33
C SER A 373 -21.56 44.58 -20.55
N SER A 374 -20.40 45.19 -20.33
CA SER A 374 -20.07 46.43 -21.03
C SER A 374 -18.59 46.49 -21.39
N ILE A 375 -18.34 46.45 -22.70
CA ILE A 375 -17.18 47.08 -23.31
C ILE A 375 -17.65 48.51 -23.60
N ALA A 376 -17.10 49.50 -22.92
CA ALA A 376 -17.36 50.90 -23.21
C ALA A 376 -16.03 51.59 -23.57
N GLU A 377 -15.73 51.66 -24.87
CA GLU A 377 -14.81 52.68 -25.39
C GLU A 377 -15.60 53.98 -25.55
N LYS A 378 -15.30 54.96 -24.70
CA LYS A 378 -15.83 56.31 -24.83
C LYS A 378 -14.81 57.14 -25.62
N ASN A 379 -14.88 57.09 -26.95
CA ASN A 379 -14.27 58.13 -27.78
C ASN A 379 -15.26 59.29 -27.90
N ILE A 380 -15.00 60.34 -27.12
CA ILE A 380 -15.52 61.67 -27.39
C ILE A 380 -14.70 62.20 -28.56
N LEU A 381 -15.34 62.55 -29.68
CA LEU A 381 -15.14 63.80 -30.42
C LEU A 381 -16.22 63.94 -31.51
N GLN A 382 -17.02 65.01 -31.35
CA GLN A 382 -17.74 65.84 -32.33
C GLN A 382 -18.22 65.21 -33.66
N ASP A 383 -19.53 65.24 -33.91
CA ASP A 383 -20.05 66.24 -34.85
C ASP A 383 -21.55 66.51 -34.69
N ASN A 384 -21.91 67.75 -35.01
CA ASN A 384 -23.24 68.36 -34.95
C ASN A 384 -24.24 67.74 -35.95
N SER A 385 -25.49 67.54 -35.52
CA SER A 385 -26.66 68.17 -36.16
C SER A 385 -27.98 67.67 -35.54
N LEU A 386 -28.76 68.63 -35.01
CA LEU A 386 -30.22 68.85 -35.23
C LEU A 386 -31.10 67.58 -35.36
N THR A 387 -32.14 67.38 -34.55
CA THR A 387 -33.29 68.27 -34.41
C THR A 387 -34.09 68.01 -33.13
N TRP A 388 -34.61 69.10 -32.59
CA TRP A 388 -35.71 69.15 -31.63
C TRP A 388 -37.02 68.62 -32.23
N ASN A 389 -37.82 67.91 -31.44
CA ASN A 389 -39.27 68.13 -31.45
C ASN A 389 -39.91 67.84 -30.10
N VAL A 390 -40.78 68.78 -29.75
CA VAL A 390 -41.46 69.03 -28.48
C VAL A 390 -42.89 68.47 -28.56
N GLU A 391 -43.39 68.00 -27.41
CA GLU A 391 -44.81 67.84 -27.01
C GLU A 391 -45.76 66.96 -27.83
N LYS A 392 -46.45 66.03 -27.13
CA LYS A 392 -47.80 66.30 -26.63
C LYS A 392 -48.34 65.21 -25.69
N GLU A 393 -48.91 65.66 -24.59
CA GLU A 393 -49.90 64.99 -23.74
C GLU A 393 -51.20 64.66 -24.50
N SER A 394 -51.86 63.57 -24.09
CA SER A 394 -53.33 63.43 -23.85
C SER A 394 -53.60 61.94 -23.51
N GLU A 395 -54.03 61.59 -22.29
CA GLU A 395 -55.45 61.34 -21.92
C GLU A 395 -56.11 60.34 -22.90
N THR A 396 -56.56 59.14 -22.50
CA THR A 396 -57.49 58.74 -21.42
C THR A 396 -57.41 57.23 -21.21
#